data_AF-A0A7W0C7J5-F1
#
_entry.id   AF-A0A7W0C7J5-F1
#
_cell.length_a   1.000
_cell.length_b   1.000
_cell.length_c   1.000
_cell.angle_alpha   90.00
_cell.angle_beta   90.00
_cell.angle_gamma   90.00
#
_symmetry.space_group_name_H-M   'P 1'
#
loop_
_entity.id
_entity.type
_entity.pdbx_description
1 polymer ?
#
loop_
_entity_poly.entity_id
_entity_poly.type
_entity_poly.pdbx_seq_one_letter_code
_entity_poly.pdbx_strand_id
1 'polypeptide(L)'
;MEAFLRGVEEILARIDVIAANNPPGNLLEAVVADFIDFLTQKDHYFRMMTHFMLDGELAPDLVEKLNNAARALLNRLETIFAAGHTTENPRAMARALFAAVNGVLISFRNYPGRDRQAVFDHMQLLGKLIARRFS
;
A
#
# COMPACT_ATOMS: atom_id res chain seq x y z
N MET A 1 -14.61 -9.37 7.30
CA MET A 1 -13.98 -8.69 8.45
C MET A 1 -12.69 -9.37 8.88
N GLU A 2 -12.73 -10.57 9.47
CA GLU A 2 -11.51 -11.31 9.84
C GLU A 2 -10.58 -11.55 8.66
N ALA A 3 -11.14 -11.79 7.47
CA ALA A 3 -10.35 -11.87 6.26
C ALA A 3 -9.55 -10.58 6.03
N PHE A 4 -10.17 -9.40 6.17
CA PHE A 4 -9.51 -8.13 5.94
C PHE A 4 -8.41 -7.84 6.96
N LEU A 5 -8.67 -8.09 8.25
CA LEU A 5 -7.64 -7.95 9.28
C LEU A 5 -6.46 -8.88 9.03
N ARG A 6 -6.74 -10.14 8.64
CA ARG A 6 -5.70 -11.07 8.16
C ARG A 6 -4.95 -10.53 6.95
N GLY A 7 -5.64 -9.87 6.02
CA GLY A 7 -5.00 -9.23 4.87
C GLY A 7 -4.04 -8.11 5.28
N VAL A 8 -4.38 -7.33 6.30
CA VAL A 8 -3.47 -6.31 6.84
C VAL A 8 -2.29 -6.97 7.58
N GLU A 9 -2.51 -8.02 8.35
CA GLU A 9 -1.41 -8.76 8.98
C GLU A 9 -0.47 -9.36 7.92
N GLU A 10 -1.04 -9.91 6.84
CA GLU A 10 -0.30 -10.47 5.70
C GLU A 10 0.55 -9.40 5.00
N ILE A 11 -0.01 -8.21 4.72
CA ILE A 11 0.76 -7.13 4.07
C ILE A 11 1.85 -6.57 4.98
N LEU A 12 1.60 -6.45 6.29
CA LEU A 12 2.60 -6.03 7.26
C LEU A 12 3.76 -7.02 7.32
N ALA A 13 3.46 -8.31 7.39
CA ALA A 13 4.48 -9.35 7.38
C ALA A 13 5.30 -9.35 6.09
N ARG A 14 4.67 -9.12 4.92
CA ARG A 14 5.40 -8.99 3.65
C ARG A 14 6.35 -7.79 3.66
N ILE A 15 5.92 -6.64 4.18
CA ILE A 15 6.78 -5.45 4.29
C ILE A 15 7.98 -5.72 5.20
N ASP A 16 7.78 -6.38 6.34
CA ASP A 16 8.85 -6.72 7.28
C ASP A 16 9.87 -7.69 6.62
N VAL A 17 9.39 -8.68 5.86
CA VAL A 17 10.25 -9.61 5.09
C VAL A 17 11.03 -8.86 3.99
N ILE A 18 10.39 -7.94 3.28
CA ILE A 18 11.05 -7.16 2.22
C ILE A 18 12.13 -6.25 2.82
N ALA A 19 11.82 -5.58 3.93
CA ALA A 19 12.76 -4.72 4.65
C ALA A 19 13.99 -5.48 5.16
N ALA A 20 13.82 -6.72 5.61
CA ALA A 20 14.92 -7.56 6.07
C ALA A 20 15.85 -8.02 4.93
N ASN A 21 15.34 -8.16 3.71
CA ASN A 21 16.05 -8.81 2.59
C ASN A 21 16.54 -7.86 1.50
N ASN A 22 16.19 -6.56 1.55
CA ASN A 22 16.53 -5.61 0.48
C ASN A 22 17.45 -4.49 0.99
N PRO A 23 18.44 -4.07 0.18
CA PRO A 23 19.23 -2.90 0.50
C PRO A 23 18.36 -1.62 0.43
N PRO A 24 18.71 -0.55 1.19
CA PRO A 24 17.90 0.66 1.27
C PRO A 24 17.53 1.28 -0.08
N GLY A 25 18.44 1.27 -1.06
CA GLY A 25 18.23 1.90 -2.37
C GLY A 25 17.09 1.29 -3.21
N ASN A 26 16.73 0.03 -2.99
CA ASN A 26 15.67 -0.66 -3.72
C ASN A 26 14.44 -0.96 -2.86
N LEU A 27 14.47 -0.61 -1.57
CA LEU A 27 13.47 -1.03 -0.60
C LEU A 27 12.08 -0.48 -0.92
N LEU A 28 11.97 0.81 -1.24
CA LEU A 28 10.68 1.44 -1.58
C LEU A 28 10.08 0.86 -2.86
N GLU A 29 10.89 0.62 -3.90
CA GLU A 29 10.41 -0.01 -5.14
C GLU A 29 9.87 -1.42 -4.86
N ALA A 30 10.56 -2.22 -4.03
CA ALA A 30 10.13 -3.56 -3.67
C ALA A 30 8.83 -3.55 -2.86
N VAL A 31 8.73 -2.67 -1.85
CA VAL A 31 7.52 -2.53 -1.03
C VAL A 31 6.32 -2.08 -1.86
N VAL A 32 6.48 -1.08 -2.74
CA VAL A 32 5.38 -0.60 -3.58
C VAL A 32 4.94 -1.64 -4.60
N ALA A 33 5.89 -2.35 -5.23
CA ALA A 33 5.58 -3.43 -6.16
C ALA A 33 4.78 -4.55 -5.48
N ASP A 34 5.20 -4.97 -4.28
CA ASP A 34 4.52 -6.00 -3.49
C ASP A 34 3.13 -5.54 -3.00
N PHE A 35 2.99 -4.27 -2.60
CA PHE A 35 1.72 -3.69 -2.20
C PHE A 35 0.68 -3.71 -3.33
N ILE A 36 1.09 -3.33 -4.55
CA ILE A 36 0.24 -3.37 -5.74
C ILE A 36 -0.12 -4.81 -6.08
N ASP A 37 0.87 -5.72 -6.10
CA ASP A 37 0.65 -7.15 -6.33
C ASP A 37 -0.38 -7.73 -5.36
N PHE A 38 -0.17 -7.53 -4.07
CA PHE A 38 -1.06 -8.02 -3.02
C PHE A 38 -2.50 -7.53 -3.22
N LEU A 39 -2.70 -6.23 -3.38
CA LEU A 39 -4.06 -5.68 -3.50
C LEU A 39 -4.70 -6.02 -4.84
N THR A 40 -3.94 -6.19 -5.93
CA THR A 40 -4.50 -6.68 -7.20
C THR A 40 -4.96 -8.12 -7.07
N GLN A 41 -4.15 -9.02 -6.49
CA GLN A 41 -4.50 -10.43 -6.34
C GLN A 41 -5.64 -10.66 -5.33
N LYS A 42 -5.71 -9.85 -4.26
CA LYS A 42 -6.69 -9.99 -3.19
C LYS A 42 -7.83 -8.98 -3.35
N ASP A 43 -8.66 -9.19 -4.37
CA ASP A 43 -9.70 -8.24 -4.78
C ASP A 43 -10.71 -7.85 -3.69
N HIS A 44 -11.04 -8.79 -2.80
CA HIS A 44 -11.91 -8.53 -1.66
C HIS A 44 -11.31 -7.56 -0.64
N TYR A 45 -9.98 -7.53 -0.46
CA TYR A 45 -9.32 -6.57 0.43
C TYR A 45 -9.40 -5.17 -0.12
N PHE A 46 -9.12 -5.01 -1.41
CA PHE A 46 -9.19 -3.71 -2.05
C PHE A 46 -10.62 -3.15 -2.00
N ARG A 47 -11.64 -3.94 -2.35
CA ARG A 47 -13.04 -3.48 -2.29
C ARG A 47 -13.47 -3.06 -0.88
N MET A 48 -13.04 -3.80 0.14
CA MET A 48 -13.37 -3.48 1.53
C MET A 48 -12.66 -2.21 2.01
N MET A 49 -11.40 -2.04 1.61
CA MET A 49 -10.65 -0.81 1.87
C MET A 49 -11.30 0.41 1.18
N THR A 50 -11.69 0.30 -0.09
CA THR A 50 -12.32 1.40 -0.82
C THR A 50 -13.71 1.74 -0.29
N HIS A 51 -14.51 0.73 0.07
CA HIS A 51 -15.82 0.94 0.70
C HIS A 51 -15.68 1.73 2.00
N PHE A 52 -14.71 1.35 2.84
CA PHE A 52 -14.42 2.12 4.05
C PHE A 52 -13.96 3.56 3.75
N MET A 53 -13.00 3.72 2.84
CA MET A 53 -12.41 5.03 2.54
C MET A 53 -13.40 6.03 1.92
N LEU A 54 -14.44 5.54 1.24
CA LEU A 54 -15.38 6.37 0.49
C LEU A 54 -16.74 6.49 1.18
N ASP A 55 -17.26 5.38 1.73
CA ASP A 55 -18.62 5.34 2.28
C ASP A 55 -18.64 5.53 3.80
N GLY A 56 -17.53 5.26 4.51
CA GLY A 56 -17.32 5.60 5.93
C GLY A 56 -18.22 4.88 6.96
N GLU A 57 -19.27 4.17 6.52
CA GLU A 57 -20.22 3.49 7.39
C GLU A 57 -19.72 2.12 7.82
N LEU A 58 -19.15 2.03 9.02
CA LEU A 58 -18.82 0.77 9.69
C LEU A 58 -19.21 0.87 11.17
N ALA A 59 -19.48 -0.29 11.80
CA ALA A 59 -19.67 -0.35 13.25
C ALA A 59 -18.45 0.27 13.98
N PRO A 60 -18.63 1.00 15.10
CA PRO A 60 -17.53 1.71 15.79
C PRO A 60 -16.30 0.84 16.08
N ASP A 61 -16.49 -0.37 16.60
CA ASP A 61 -15.41 -1.33 16.91
C ASP A 61 -14.61 -1.74 15.66
N LEU A 62 -15.26 -1.73 14.50
CA LEU A 62 -14.65 -2.08 13.23
C LEU A 62 -13.80 -0.93 12.67
N VAL A 63 -14.27 0.31 12.83
CA VAL A 63 -13.51 1.51 12.51
C VAL A 63 -12.22 1.56 13.32
N GLU A 64 -12.27 1.21 14.61
CA GLU A 64 -11.08 1.20 15.47
C GLU A 64 -10.03 0.18 15.00
N LYS A 65 -10.45 -1.07 14.75
CA LYS A 65 -9.53 -2.12 14.25
C LYS A 65 -8.90 -1.75 12.92
N LEU A 66 -9.68 -1.15 12.02
CA LEU A 66 -9.22 -0.69 10.72
C LEU A 66 -8.24 0.48 10.83
N ASN A 67 -8.52 1.43 11.71
CA ASN A 67 -7.60 2.53 12.02
C ASN A 67 -6.27 2.02 12.58
N ASN A 68 -6.31 1.02 13.47
CA ASN A 68 -5.10 0.40 14.02
C ASN A 68 -4.29 -0.31 12.94
N ALA A 69 -4.97 -1.03 12.04
CA ALA A 69 -4.37 -1.65 10.85
C ALA A 69 -3.69 -0.63 9.93
N ALA A 70 -4.40 0.44 9.53
CA ALA A 70 -3.86 1.50 8.68
C ALA A 70 -2.68 2.22 9.34
N ARG A 71 -2.77 2.50 10.65
CA ARG A 71 -1.66 3.07 11.44
C ARG A 71 -0.46 2.14 11.46
N ALA A 72 -0.67 0.84 11.64
CA ALA A 72 0.41 -0.14 11.64
C ALA A 72 1.16 -0.12 10.30
N LEU A 73 0.44 -0.09 9.18
CA LEU A 73 1.04 0.00 7.84
C LEU A 73 1.83 1.29 7.65
N LEU A 74 1.22 2.44 7.95
CA LEU A 74 1.86 3.74 7.82
C LEU A 74 3.12 3.85 8.69
N ASN A 75 3.11 3.27 9.89
CA ASN A 75 4.28 3.27 10.77
C ASN A 75 5.45 2.46 10.18
N ARG A 76 5.19 1.37 9.43
CA ARG A 76 6.25 0.58 8.79
C ARG A 76 6.89 1.37 7.65
N LEU A 77 6.06 2.05 6.85
CA LEU A 77 6.55 2.97 5.83
C LEU A 77 7.34 4.13 6.45
N GLU A 78 6.88 4.70 7.57
CA GLU A 78 7.59 5.76 8.32
C GLU A 78 8.98 5.29 8.76
N THR A 79 9.11 4.05 9.27
CA THR A 79 10.41 3.46 9.63
C THR A 79 11.36 3.33 8.44
N ILE A 80 10.84 2.96 7.27
CA ILE A 80 11.65 2.87 6.03
C ILE A 80 12.20 4.25 5.66
N PHE A 81 11.36 5.29 5.68
CA PHE A 81 11.79 6.66 5.40
C PHE A 81 12.79 7.17 6.44
N ALA A 82 12.57 6.89 7.73
CA ALA A 82 13.48 7.29 8.79
C ALA A 82 14.87 6.66 8.65
N ALA A 83 14.95 5.40 8.21
CA ALA A 83 16.22 4.72 7.95
C ALA A 83 16.93 5.22 6.68
N GLY A 84 16.18 5.77 5.71
CA GLY A 84 16.68 6.24 4.42
C GLY A 84 17.34 7.63 4.41
N HIS A 85 17.46 8.31 5.56
CA HIS A 85 18.02 9.67 5.68
C HIS A 85 17.29 10.73 4.81
N THR A 86 15.97 10.63 4.68
CA THR A 86 15.18 11.67 4.01
C THR A 86 15.35 13.04 4.70
N THR A 87 15.37 14.13 3.91
CA THR A 87 15.38 15.51 4.42
C THR A 87 13.98 16.00 4.81
N GLU A 88 12.95 15.28 4.39
CA GLU A 88 11.56 15.57 4.71
C GLU A 88 11.09 14.85 5.97
N ASN A 89 9.88 15.17 6.44
CA ASN A 89 9.28 14.50 7.57
C ASN A 89 8.88 13.04 7.20
N PRO A 90 9.45 12.00 7.83
CA PRO A 90 9.19 10.60 7.45
C PRO A 90 7.71 10.20 7.53
N ARG A 91 6.97 10.78 8.47
CA ARG A 91 5.54 10.54 8.66
C ARG A 91 4.71 11.10 7.51
N ALA A 92 5.08 12.28 7.01
CA ALA A 92 4.44 12.91 5.86
C ALA A 92 4.74 12.11 4.58
N MET A 93 6.00 11.68 4.40
CA MET A 93 6.42 10.85 3.27
C MET A 93 5.68 9.51 3.21
N ALA A 94 5.54 8.81 4.35
CA ALA A 94 4.77 7.58 4.43
C ALA A 94 3.30 7.76 3.97
N ARG A 95 2.66 8.86 4.36
CA ARG A 95 1.26 9.16 3.98
C ARG A 95 1.14 9.56 2.52
N ALA A 96 2.08 10.37 2.03
CA ALA A 96 2.11 10.80 0.64
C ALA A 96 2.34 9.61 -0.31
N LEU A 97 3.27 8.71 0.03
CA LEU A 97 3.49 7.47 -0.72
C LEU A 97 2.24 6.59 -0.71
N PHE A 98 1.65 6.36 0.48
CA PHE A 98 0.42 5.57 0.61
C PHE A 98 -0.72 6.16 -0.24
N ALA A 99 -0.92 7.48 -0.21
CA ALA A 99 -1.93 8.14 -1.02
C ALA A 99 -1.67 7.99 -2.53
N ALA A 100 -0.41 8.18 -2.97
CA ALA A 100 -0.03 8.06 -4.37
C ALA A 100 -0.25 6.64 -4.92
N VAL A 101 0.14 5.60 -4.16
CA VAL A 101 -0.03 4.20 -4.56
C VAL A 101 -1.50 3.79 -4.58
N ASN A 102 -2.30 4.25 -3.61
CA ASN A 102 -3.75 4.04 -3.64
C ASN A 102 -4.40 4.74 -4.83
N GLY A 103 -3.92 5.93 -5.21
CA GLY A 103 -4.35 6.63 -6.43
C GLY A 103 -4.16 5.77 -7.68
N VAL A 104 -3.02 5.08 -7.82
CA VAL A 104 -2.77 4.14 -8.92
C VAL A 104 -3.81 3.00 -8.91
N LEU A 105 -4.01 2.36 -7.76
CA LEU A 105 -4.94 1.24 -7.65
C LEU A 105 -6.38 1.66 -7.98
N ILE A 106 -6.86 2.78 -7.44
CA ILE A 106 -8.22 3.27 -7.68
C ILE A 106 -8.41 3.69 -9.13
N SER A 107 -7.41 4.34 -9.74
CA SER A 107 -7.51 4.87 -11.10
C SER A 107 -7.46 3.79 -12.17
N PHE A 108 -6.66 2.73 -11.97
CA PHE A 108 -6.31 1.81 -13.06
C PHE A 108 -6.81 0.38 -12.88
N ARG A 109 -7.12 -0.09 -11.66
CA ARG A 109 -7.45 -1.51 -11.40
C ARG A 109 -8.48 -2.11 -12.36
N ASN A 110 -9.54 -1.35 -12.66
CA ASN A 110 -10.64 -1.78 -13.54
C ASN A 110 -10.71 -0.94 -14.82
N TYR A 111 -9.55 -0.49 -15.33
CA TYR A 111 -9.50 0.39 -16.50
C TYR A 111 -10.18 -0.27 -17.72
N PRO A 112 -11.21 0.35 -18.30
CA PRO A 112 -12.00 -0.27 -19.36
C PRO A 112 -11.21 -0.41 -20.66
N GLY A 113 -11.47 -1.48 -21.40
CA GLY A 113 -10.88 -1.69 -22.73
C GLY A 113 -9.42 -2.17 -22.74
N ARG A 114 -8.89 -2.63 -21.60
CA ARG A 114 -7.56 -3.27 -21.51
C ARG A 114 -7.65 -4.65 -20.86
N ASP A 115 -6.73 -5.54 -21.21
CA ASP A 115 -6.60 -6.82 -20.55
C ASP A 115 -6.03 -6.66 -19.13
N ARG A 116 -6.34 -7.62 -18.26
CA ARG A 116 -5.97 -7.56 -16.84
C ARG A 116 -4.45 -7.55 -16.63
N GLN A 117 -3.68 -8.23 -17.48
CA GLN A 117 -2.24 -8.30 -17.34
C GLN A 117 -1.60 -6.97 -17.72
N ALA A 118 -2.01 -6.35 -18.82
CA ALA A 118 -1.54 -5.03 -19.23
C ALA A 118 -1.90 -3.94 -18.22
N VAL A 119 -3.07 -4.04 -17.59
CA VAL A 119 -3.45 -3.15 -16.47
C VAL A 119 -2.52 -3.34 -15.27
N PHE A 120 -2.26 -4.59 -14.89
CA PHE A 120 -1.34 -4.92 -13.81
C PHE A 120 0.08 -4.42 -14.08
N ASP A 121 0.63 -4.71 -15.26
CA ASP A 121 1.97 -4.28 -15.66
C ASP A 121 2.09 -2.75 -15.66
N HIS A 122 1.02 -2.06 -16.08
CA HIS A 122 0.96 -0.61 -16.04
C HIS A 122 0.96 -0.06 -14.60
N MET A 123 0.17 -0.65 -13.70
CA MET A 123 0.18 -0.27 -12.28
C MET A 123 1.56 -0.52 -11.64
N GLN A 124 2.20 -1.65 -11.94
CA GLN A 124 3.56 -1.96 -11.49
C GLN A 124 4.59 -0.94 -11.99
N LEU A 125 4.51 -0.54 -13.26
CA LEU A 125 5.36 0.51 -13.84
C LEU A 125 5.18 1.84 -13.10
N LEU A 126 3.93 2.28 -12.89
CA LEU A 126 3.63 3.52 -12.18
C LEU A 126 4.06 3.47 -10.72
N GLY A 127 3.84 2.34 -10.04
CA GLY A 127 4.27 2.12 -8.67
C GLY A 127 5.78 2.28 -8.50
N LYS A 128 6.57 1.65 -9.38
CA LYS A 128 8.04 1.81 -9.40
C LYS A 128 8.47 3.25 -9.67
N LEU A 129 7.80 3.92 -10.61
CA LEU A 129 8.09 5.32 -10.92
C LEU A 129 7.80 6.22 -9.72
N ILE A 130 6.68 6.01 -9.03
CA ILE A 130 6.33 6.72 -7.81
C ILE A 130 7.38 6.45 -6.73
N ALA A 131 7.69 5.19 -6.44
CA ALA A 131 8.67 4.83 -5.41
C ALA A 131 10.02 5.54 -5.60
N ARG A 132 10.52 5.61 -6.84
CA ARG A 132 11.77 6.34 -7.18
C ARG A 132 11.72 7.84 -6.93
N ARG A 133 10.54 8.45 -6.87
CA ARG A 133 10.40 9.87 -6.51
C ARG A 133 10.44 10.11 -5.00
N PHE A 134 10.31 9.05 -4.22
CA PHE A 134 10.36 9.08 -2.77
C PHE A 134 11.69 8.54 -2.20
N SER A 135 12.49 7.86 -3.01
CA SER A 135 13.84 7.38 -2.67
C SER A 135 14.91 8.47 -2.67
#